data_AF-A0A653ZCQ1-F1
#
_entry.id   AF-A0A653ZCQ1-F1
#
_cell.length_a   1.000
_cell.length_b   1.000
_cell.length_c   1.000
_cell.angle_alpha   90.00
_cell.angle_beta   90.00
_cell.angle_gamma   90.00
#
_symmetry.space_group_name_H-M   'P 1'
#
loop_
_entity.id
_entity.type
_entity.pdbx_description
1 polymer ?
#
loop_
_entity_poly.entity_id
_entity_poly.type
_entity_poly.pdbx_seq_one_letter_code
_entity_poly.pdbx_strand_id
1 'polypeptide(L)'
;MCGACGRTTVADPVLGPVRSMRQHLIVASTVNAVCSGLPGAPKVTALKEGWMMSGPSGGSRQCQTVEELWSAVLGCFTEASVLDRLQRRRQAYVADPANAGLPARAAQPGGVVPEPAATIYS
;
A
#
# COMPACT_ATOMS: atom_id res chain seq x y z
N MET A 1 -20.85 -4.46 4.73
CA MET A 1 -21.79 -3.98 3.68
C MET A 1 -22.00 -2.49 3.89
N CYS A 2 -21.89 -1.67 2.84
CA CYS A 2 -22.28 -0.26 2.93
C CYS A 2 -23.81 -0.15 2.81
N GLY A 3 -24.48 0.35 3.86
CA GLY A 3 -25.94 0.47 3.94
C GLY A 3 -26.58 1.43 2.92
N ALA A 4 -25.78 2.23 2.19
CA ALA A 4 -26.27 3.20 1.22
C ALA A 4 -26.20 2.73 -0.25
N CYS A 5 -25.42 1.69 -0.57
CA CYS A 5 -25.22 1.27 -1.97
C CYS A 5 -25.21 -0.25 -2.20
N GLY A 6 -25.42 -1.07 -1.16
CA GLY A 6 -25.50 -2.53 -1.28
C GLY A 6 -24.20 -3.24 -1.69
N ARG A 7 -23.09 -2.51 -1.84
CA ARG A 7 -21.80 -3.08 -2.25
C ARG A 7 -21.08 -3.74 -1.08
N THR A 8 -20.50 -4.91 -1.35
CA THR A 8 -19.59 -5.61 -0.44
C THR A 8 -18.28 -4.85 -0.39
N THR A 9 -18.12 -4.01 0.62
CA THR A 9 -16.82 -3.41 0.96
C THR A 9 -15.95 -4.51 1.53
N VAL A 10 -14.93 -4.95 0.78
CA VAL A 10 -13.87 -5.81 1.32
C VAL A 10 -13.22 -5.07 2.50
N ALA A 11 -12.91 -5.75 3.59
CA ALA A 11 -12.17 -5.10 4.68
C ALA A 11 -10.72 -4.89 4.25
N ASP A 12 -10.17 -3.70 4.47
CA ASP A 12 -8.72 -3.45 4.31
C ASP A 12 -8.16 -3.07 5.68
N PRO A 13 -7.30 -3.91 6.29
CA PRO A 13 -6.73 -3.64 7.60
C PRO A 13 -5.89 -2.34 7.68
N VAL A 14 -5.34 -1.88 6.56
CA VAL A 14 -4.53 -0.66 6.48
C VAL A 14 -5.42 0.58 6.46
N LEU A 15 -6.53 0.55 5.72
CA LEU A 15 -7.44 1.68 5.57
C LEU A 15 -8.58 1.71 6.60
N GLY A 16 -8.92 0.56 7.17
CA GLY A 16 -10.08 0.40 8.04
C GLY A 16 -11.41 0.33 7.29
N PRO A 17 -12.55 0.46 8.01
CA PRO A 17 -13.88 0.27 7.44
C PRO A 17 -14.34 1.43 6.53
N VAL A 18 -13.79 2.62 6.71
CA VAL A 18 -14.11 3.81 5.90
C VAL A 18 -12.95 4.08 4.96
N ARG A 19 -13.22 4.05 3.66
CA ARG A 19 -12.24 4.30 2.62
C ARG A 19 -12.58 5.55 1.84
N SER A 20 -11.65 6.47 1.78
CA SER A 20 -11.74 7.72 1.03
C SER A 20 -10.80 7.69 -0.18
N MET A 21 -11.16 8.43 -1.23
CA MET A 21 -10.30 8.61 -2.39
C MET A 21 -8.92 9.17 -2.00
N ARG A 22 -8.87 10.07 -1.00
CA ARG A 22 -7.61 10.59 -0.47
C ARG A 22 -6.71 9.48 0.06
N GLN A 23 -7.26 8.54 0.83
CA GLN A 23 -6.49 7.39 1.32
C GLN A 23 -6.00 6.50 0.17
N HIS A 24 -6.84 6.26 -0.85
CA HIS A 24 -6.40 5.50 -2.04
C HIS A 24 -5.26 6.20 -2.79
N LEU A 25 -5.31 7.52 -2.94
CA LEU A 25 -4.25 8.31 -3.55
C LEU A 25 -2.94 8.24 -2.74
N ILE A 26 -3.02 8.33 -1.41
CA ILE A 26 -1.85 8.21 -0.53
C ILE A 26 -1.20 6.84 -0.72
N VAL A 27 -1.97 5.75 -0.66
CA VAL A 27 -1.44 4.40 -0.89
C VAL A 27 -0.78 4.27 -2.25
N ALA A 28 -1.43 4.74 -3.32
CA ALA A 28 -0.88 4.67 -4.67
C ALA A 28 0.45 5.43 -4.77
N SER A 29 0.49 6.65 -4.22
CA SER A 29 1.69 7.48 -4.19
C SER A 29 2.82 6.81 -3.40
N THR A 30 2.54 6.26 -2.23
CA THR A 30 3.51 5.54 -1.40
C THR A 30 4.09 4.34 -2.15
N VAL A 31 3.26 3.47 -2.73
CA VAL A 31 3.74 2.28 -3.44
C VAL A 31 4.61 2.67 -4.63
N ASN A 32 4.19 3.67 -5.41
CA ASN A 32 4.97 4.22 -6.52
C ASN A 32 6.31 4.79 -6.04
N ALA A 33 6.33 5.55 -4.94
CA ALA A 33 7.54 6.15 -4.40
C ALA A 33 8.55 5.09 -3.95
N VAL A 34 8.09 4.05 -3.26
CA VAL A 34 8.93 2.93 -2.81
C VAL A 34 9.51 2.16 -4.02
N CYS A 35 8.71 1.93 -5.06
CA CYS A 35 9.14 1.21 -6.25
C CYS A 35 9.99 2.05 -7.22
N SER A 36 9.95 3.38 -7.11
CA SER A 36 10.53 4.31 -8.08
C SER A 36 12.01 4.06 -8.39
N GLY A 37 12.34 3.76 -9.65
CA GLY A 37 13.72 3.51 -10.08
C GLY A 37 14.24 2.09 -9.83
N LEU A 38 13.37 1.15 -9.44
CA LEU A 38 13.68 -0.29 -9.53
C LEU A 38 13.46 -0.78 -10.98
N PRO A 39 14.33 -1.67 -11.50
CA PRO A 39 14.06 -2.36 -12.74
C PRO A 39 12.72 -3.11 -12.65
N GLY A 40 11.84 -2.94 -13.65
CA GLY A 40 10.52 -3.57 -13.65
C GLY A 40 9.52 -2.98 -12.66
N ALA A 41 9.76 -1.78 -12.13
CA ALA A 41 8.84 -1.12 -11.18
C ALA A 41 7.41 -1.01 -11.76
N PRO A 42 6.39 -1.53 -11.06
CA PRO A 42 5.01 -1.38 -11.49
C PRO A 42 4.53 0.06 -11.27
N LYS A 43 3.49 0.46 -11.99
CA LYS A 43 2.79 1.73 -11.78
C LYS A 43 1.44 1.46 -11.14
N VAL A 44 1.15 2.16 -10.05
CA VAL A 44 -0.10 2.07 -9.31
C VAL A 44 -0.93 3.33 -9.51
N THR A 45 -2.21 3.14 -9.82
CA THR A 45 -3.20 4.23 -9.96
C THR A 45 -4.36 3.98 -9.00
N ALA A 46 -4.76 5.02 -8.27
CA ALA A 46 -5.92 4.95 -7.38
C ALA A 46 -7.23 4.90 -8.19
N LEU A 47 -8.13 4.01 -7.79
CA LEU A 47 -9.50 3.91 -8.26
C LEU A 47 -10.47 4.21 -7.10
N LYS A 48 -11.75 4.37 -7.43
CA LYS A 48 -12.79 4.60 -6.41
C LYS A 48 -12.84 3.49 -5.35
N GLU A 49 -12.65 2.24 -5.76
CA GLU A 49 -12.85 1.06 -4.90
C GLU A 49 -11.53 0.32 -4.59
N GLY A 50 -10.37 0.88 -4.97
CA GLY A 50 -9.07 0.21 -4.79
C GLY A 50 -8.00 0.79 -5.70
N TRP A 51 -7.21 -0.07 -6.34
CA TRP A 51 -6.08 0.33 -7.18
C TRP A 51 -6.00 -0.47 -8.47
N MET A 52 -5.47 0.14 -9.51
CA MET A 52 -4.98 -0.54 -10.69
C MET A 52 -3.46 -0.57 -10.64
N MET A 53 -2.86 -1.76 -10.70
CA MET A 53 -1.43 -1.94 -10.87
C MET A 53 -1.16 -2.32 -12.33
N SER A 54 -0.23 -1.63 -12.98
CA SER A 54 0.28 -1.99 -14.30
C SER A 54 1.73 -2.42 -14.17
N GLY A 55 2.00 -3.67 -14.54
CA GLY A 55 3.34 -4.25 -14.52
C GLY A 55 4.16 -3.87 -15.76
N PRO A 56 5.48 -4.16 -15.75
CA PRO A 56 6.39 -3.80 -16.84
C PRO A 56 6.11 -4.56 -18.15
N SER A 57 5.48 -5.74 -18.07
CA SER A 57 5.10 -6.56 -19.23
C SER A 57 3.75 -6.17 -19.86
N GLY A 58 3.16 -5.04 -19.45
CA GLY A 58 1.86 -4.57 -19.95
C GLY A 58 0.64 -5.21 -19.28
N GLY A 59 0.85 -6.24 -18.44
CA GLY A 59 -0.21 -6.81 -17.61
C GLY A 59 -0.74 -5.79 -16.60
N SER A 60 -2.06 -5.71 -16.45
CA SER A 60 -2.70 -4.88 -15.42
C SER A 60 -3.54 -5.74 -14.49
N ARG A 61 -3.55 -5.38 -13.20
CA ARG A 61 -4.30 -6.07 -12.16
C ARG A 61 -5.00 -5.06 -11.27
N GLN A 62 -6.31 -5.25 -11.11
CA GLN A 62 -7.08 -4.50 -10.12
C GLN A 62 -6.91 -5.14 -8.75
N CYS A 63 -6.60 -4.33 -7.74
CA CYS A 63 -6.38 -4.76 -6.36
C CYS A 63 -7.37 -4.02 -5.44
N GLN A 64 -8.03 -4.74 -4.56
CA GLN A 64 -9.04 -4.17 -3.65
C GLN A 64 -8.52 -3.93 -2.23
N THR A 65 -7.36 -4.49 -1.87
CA THR A 65 -6.70 -4.24 -0.58
C THR A 65 -5.24 -3.87 -0.77
N VAL A 66 -4.66 -3.17 0.21
CA VAL A 66 -3.23 -2.86 0.24
C VAL A 66 -2.39 -4.15 0.23
N GLU A 67 -2.85 -5.21 0.88
CA GLU A 67 -2.18 -6.51 0.88
C GLU A 67 -2.18 -7.19 -0.50
N GLU A 68 -3.32 -7.18 -1.19
CA GLU A 68 -3.42 -7.68 -2.57
C GLU A 68 -2.51 -6.87 -3.50
N LEU A 69 -2.50 -5.55 -3.33
CA LEU A 69 -1.65 -4.65 -4.11
C LEU A 69 -0.17 -4.98 -3.93
N TRP A 70 0.31 -5.16 -2.69
CA TRP A 70 1.70 -5.52 -2.45
C TRP A 70 2.04 -6.92 -2.94
N SER A 71 1.11 -7.88 -2.85
CA SER A 71 1.29 -9.22 -3.42
C SER A 71 1.49 -9.13 -4.95
N ALA A 72 0.70 -8.30 -5.63
CA ALA A 72 0.84 -8.07 -7.07
C ALA A 72 2.16 -7.36 -7.42
N VAL A 73 2.57 -6.37 -6.62
CA VAL A 73 3.84 -5.64 -6.80
C VAL A 73 5.03 -6.57 -6.63
N LEU A 74 5.04 -7.41 -5.59
CA LEU A 74 6.11 -8.38 -5.35
C LEU A 74 6.21 -9.39 -6.49
N GLY A 75 5.08 -9.82 -7.06
CA GLY A 75 5.05 -10.68 -8.25
C GLY A 75 5.63 -10.05 -9.52
N CYS A 76 5.84 -8.73 -9.57
CA CYS A 76 6.48 -8.06 -10.71
C CYS A 76 8.01 -8.19 -10.69
N PHE A 77 8.62 -8.54 -9.56
CA PHE A 77 10.07 -8.62 -9.41
C PHE A 77 10.50 -10.09 -9.30
N THR A 78 11.27 -10.57 -10.28
CA THR A 78 11.76 -11.96 -10.34
C THR A 78 13.18 -12.11 -9.81
N GLU A 79 13.95 -11.02 -9.77
CA GLU A 79 15.33 -11.00 -9.29
C GLU A 79 15.41 -10.77 -7.78
N ALA A 80 16.10 -11.68 -7.08
CA ALA A 80 16.28 -11.60 -5.62
C ALA A 80 16.96 -10.29 -5.18
N SER A 81 17.94 -9.80 -5.94
CA SER A 81 18.63 -8.53 -5.66
C SER A 81 17.69 -7.32 -5.69
N VAL A 82 16.69 -7.33 -6.56
CA VAL A 82 15.67 -6.28 -6.68
C VAL A 82 14.69 -6.37 -5.52
N LEU A 83 14.29 -7.58 -5.13
CA LEU A 83 13.44 -7.81 -3.94
C LEU A 83 14.13 -7.33 -2.65
N ASP A 84 15.41 -7.64 -2.46
CA ASP A 84 16.20 -7.15 -1.31
C ASP A 84 16.28 -5.62 -1.28
N ARG A 85 16.47 -5.00 -2.46
CA ARG A 85 16.49 -3.54 -2.59
C ARG A 85 15.12 -2.93 -2.28
N LEU A 86 14.03 -3.56 -2.73
CA LEU A 86 12.67 -3.14 -2.41
C LEU A 86 12.41 -3.22 -0.90
N GLN A 87 12.81 -4.32 -0.24
CA GLN A 87 12.63 -4.49 1.19
C GLN A 87 13.39 -3.43 2.00
N ARG A 88 14.66 -3.17 1.67
CA ARG A 88 15.43 -2.09 2.30
C ARG A 88 14.78 -0.73 2.11
N ARG A 89 14.23 -0.45 0.93
CA ARG A 89 13.51 0.80 0.67
C ARG A 89 12.22 0.92 1.46
N ARG A 90 11.46 -0.17 1.61
CA ARG A 90 10.27 -0.19 2.48
C ARG A 90 10.63 0.10 3.93
N GLN A 91 11.73 -0.48 4.43
CA GLN A 91 12.22 -0.22 5.79
C GLN A 91 12.64 1.24 5.95
N ALA A 92 13.46 1.77 5.04
CA ALA A 92 13.90 3.16 5.06
C ALA A 92 12.74 4.15 4.96
N TYR A 93 11.76 3.87 4.09
CA TYR A 93 10.56 4.69 3.92
C TYR A 93 9.73 4.77 5.19
N VAL A 94 9.55 3.64 5.89
CA VAL A 94 8.82 3.59 7.17
C VAL A 94 9.60 4.23 8.31
N ALA A 95 10.92 4.14 8.31
CA ALA A 95 11.77 4.74 9.34
C ALA A 95 11.81 6.28 9.27
N ASP A 96 11.48 6.86 8.11
CA ASP A 96 11.43 8.31 7.91
C ASP A 96 10.19 8.92 8.61
N PRO A 97 10.37 9.81 9.61
CA PRO A 97 9.26 10.47 10.30
C PRO A 97 8.33 11.25 9.38
N ALA A 98 8.80 11.73 8.22
CA ALA A 98 7.97 12.43 7.24
C ALA A 98 6.89 11.54 6.61
N ASN A 99 7.07 10.21 6.66
CA ASN A 99 6.13 9.23 6.11
C ASN A 99 5.23 8.60 7.19
N ALA A 100 5.22 9.15 8.41
CA ALA A 100 4.43 8.62 9.51
C ALA A 100 2.92 8.53 9.19
N GLY A 101 2.22 7.63 9.87
CA GLY A 101 0.78 7.41 9.69
C GLY A 101 0.46 6.51 8.49
N LEU A 102 -0.50 6.93 7.67
CA LEU A 102 -0.99 6.09 6.56
C LEU A 102 0.10 5.70 5.54
N PRO A 103 1.02 6.59 5.10
CA PRO A 103 2.09 6.19 4.19
C PRO A 103 2.97 5.07 4.76
N ALA A 104 3.39 5.16 6.03
CA ALA A 104 4.16 4.09 6.68
C ALA A 104 3.39 2.77 6.74
N ARG A 105 2.11 2.80 7.12
CA ARG A 105 1.23 1.61 7.16
C ARG A 105 1.03 1.00 5.77
N ALA A 106 0.89 1.85 4.76
CA ALA A 106 0.75 1.45 3.38
C ALA A 106 2.05 0.84 2.82
N ALA A 107 3.23 1.25 3.30
CA ALA A 107 4.50 0.66 2.88
C ALA A 107 4.77 -0.71 3.52
N GLN A 108 4.14 -1.04 4.65
CA GLN A 108 4.27 -2.32 5.35
C GLN A 108 2.90 -2.92 5.75
N PRO A 109 2.08 -3.40 4.78
CA PRO A 109 0.91 -4.19 5.12
C PRO A 109 1.33 -5.45 5.89
N GLY A 110 0.63 -5.73 7.00
CA GLY A 110 0.94 -6.84 7.90
C GLY A 110 1.96 -6.51 9.01
N GLY A 111 2.58 -5.33 9.00
CA GLY A 111 3.35 -4.84 10.14
C GLY A 111 2.40 -4.40 11.26
N VAL A 112 2.54 -4.99 12.44
CA VAL A 112 1.93 -4.45 13.67
C VAL A 112 2.40 -3.02 13.80
N VAL A 113 1.50 -2.06 13.61
CA VAL A 113 1.74 -0.68 14.05
C VAL A 113 1.72 -0.76 15.56
N PRO A 114 2.83 -0.51 16.29
CA PRO A 114 2.69 -0.25 17.71
C PRO A 114 1.79 0.98 17.80
N GLU A 115 0.59 0.77 18.33
CA GLU A 115 -0.32 1.85 18.69
C GLU A 115 0.48 2.81 19.59
N PRO A 116 0.56 4.12 19.30
CA PRO A 116 1.21 5.02 20.22
C PRO A 116 0.41 4.93 21.51
N ALA A 117 1.04 4.38 22.55
CA ALA A 117 0.44 4.25 23.87
C ALA A 117 -0.20 5.60 24.20
N ALA A 118 -1.53 5.61 24.31
CA ALA A 118 -2.24 6.76 24.79
C ALA A 118 -1.64 7.10 26.15
N THR A 119 -0.94 8.23 26.23
CA THR A 119 -0.54 8.84 27.49
C THR A 119 -1.83 9.17 28.22
N ILE A 120 -2.26 8.26 29.10
CA ILE A 120 -3.29 8.53 30.09
C ILE A 120 -2.63 9.48 31.08
N TYR A 121 -2.97 10.77 30.98
CA TYR A 121 -2.78 11.70 32.09
C TYR A 121 -3.79 11.30 33.18
N SER A 122 -3.26 10.86 34.31
CA SER A 122 -3.95 10.80 35.61
C SER A 122 -3.06 11.49 36.63
#